data_AF-A0A0G1MYB0-F1
#
_entry.id   AF-A0A0G1MYB0-F1
#
_cell.length_a   1.000
_cell.length_b   1.000
_cell.length_c   1.000
_cell.angle_alpha   90.00
_cell.angle_beta   90.00
_cell.angle_gamma   90.00
#
_symmetry.space_group_name_H-M   'P 1'
#
loop_
_entity.id
_entity.type
_entity.pdbx_description
1 polymer ?
#
loop_
_entity_poly.entity_id
_entity_poly.type
_entity_poly.pdbx_seq_one_letter_code
_entity_poly.pdbx_strand_id
1 'polypeptide(L)'
;MKDLTVIYYTSNREKEDFEGKIRKNLLKTIGNIPLISVSQKPIDFGENICVGDVGTSDHNIYRQMQVGALKAKTKFICTAESDCLYPPTGYFDFNPPDETTAYHYTNV
;
A
#
# COMPACT_ATOMS: atom_id res chain seq x y z
N MET A 1 11.39 6.16 15.00
CA MET A 1 11.01 5.49 13.73
C MET A 1 9.51 5.62 13.60
N LYS A 2 8.97 5.90 12.41
CA LYS A 2 7.53 5.78 12.16
C LYS A 2 7.16 4.30 12.29
N ASP A 3 6.20 3.98 13.14
CA ASP A 3 5.72 2.62 13.37
C ASP A 3 4.64 2.24 12.35
N LEU A 4 5.01 2.37 11.07
CA LEU A 4 4.09 2.28 9.93
C LEU A 4 4.70 1.44 8.82
N THR A 5 3.90 0.58 8.19
CA THR A 5 4.25 -0.11 6.94
C THR A 5 3.27 0.31 5.86
N VAL A 6 3.77 0.67 4.68
CA VAL A 6 2.95 0.93 3.51
C VAL A 6 2.64 -0.40 2.82
N ILE A 7 1.36 -0.63 2.52
CA ILE A 7 0.89 -1.76 1.72
C ILE A 7 0.47 -1.23 0.36
N TYR A 8 1.32 -1.45 -0.64
CA TYR A 8 0.97 -1.19 -2.03
C TYR A 8 0.21 -2.38 -2.61
N TYR A 9 -0.94 -2.16 -3.23
CA TYR A 9 -1.68 -3.23 -3.92
C TYR A 9 -1.95 -2.90 -5.39
N THR A 10 -1.87 -3.92 -6.24
CA THR A 10 -2.09 -3.78 -7.69
C THR A 10 -2.71 -5.05 -8.27
N SER A 11 -3.59 -4.91 -9.26
CA SER A 11 -4.02 -6.04 -10.09
C SER A 11 -3.07 -6.32 -11.26
N ASN A 12 -2.06 -5.48 -11.49
CA ASN A 12 -1.14 -5.50 -12.63
C ASN A 12 -1.84 -5.52 -14.00
N ARG A 13 -3.00 -4.86 -14.09
CA ARG A 13 -3.78 -4.72 -15.33
C ARG A 13 -3.58 -3.37 -16.00
N GLU A 14 -3.14 -2.36 -15.24
CA GLU A 14 -2.79 -1.09 -15.84
C GLU A 14 -1.51 -1.21 -16.68
N LYS A 15 -1.30 -0.21 -17.53
CA LYS A 15 -0.07 -0.14 -18.34
C LYS A 15 1.13 0.08 -17.41
N GLU A 16 2.18 -0.70 -17.64
CA GLU A 16 3.39 -0.64 -16.80
C GLU A 16 4.05 0.74 -16.79
N ASP A 17 4.03 1.48 -17.90
CA ASP A 17 4.54 2.87 -17.95
C ASP A 17 3.75 3.83 -17.05
N PHE A 18 2.48 3.52 -16.76
CA PHE A 18 1.64 4.27 -15.85
C PHE A 18 1.92 3.86 -14.40
N GLU A 19 1.78 2.57 -14.07
CA GLU A 19 2.04 2.09 -12.70
C GLU A 19 3.48 2.39 -12.26
N GLY A 20 4.45 2.31 -13.17
CA GLY A 20 5.85 2.66 -12.89
C GLY A 20 6.05 4.11 -12.47
N LYS A 21 5.26 5.06 -13.01
CA LYS A 21 5.27 6.46 -12.56
C LYS A 21 4.66 6.61 -11.17
N ILE A 22 3.59 5.88 -10.89
CA ILE A 22 2.94 5.85 -9.58
C ILE A 22 3.90 5.31 -8.52
N ARG A 23 4.52 4.15 -8.77
CA ARG A 23 5.53 3.55 -7.87
C ARG A 23 6.73 4.47 -7.65
N LYS A 24 7.23 5.12 -8.71
CA LYS A 24 8.32 6.10 -8.60
C LYS A 24 7.93 7.32 -7.76
N ASN A 25 6.69 7.79 -7.86
CA ASN A 25 6.20 8.87 -7.02
C ASN A 25 6.07 8.41 -5.56
N LEU A 26 5.45 7.26 -5.33
CA LEU A 26 5.25 6.70 -4.00
C LEU A 26 6.56 6.56 -3.23
N LEU A 27 7.64 6.05 -3.84
CA LEU A 27 8.96 5.97 -3.19
C LEU A 27 9.50 7.32 -2.72
N LYS A 28 9.24 8.39 -3.47
CA LYS A 28 9.62 9.75 -3.04
C LYS A 28 8.79 10.21 -1.86
N THR A 29 7.51 9.88 -1.84
CA THR A 29 6.56 10.30 -0.81
C THR A 29 6.77 9.55 0.50
N ILE A 30 7.00 8.24 0.46
CA ILE A 30 7.14 7.42 1.69
C ILE A 30 8.54 7.47 2.29
N GLY A 31 9.56 7.87 1.51
CA GLY A 31 10.94 7.91 1.96
C GLY A 31 11.43 6.53 2.43
N ASN A 32 11.78 6.43 3.72
CA ASN A 32 12.30 5.20 4.33
C ASN A 32 11.23 4.36 5.06
N ILE A 33 9.94 4.66 4.90
CA ILE A 33 8.88 3.84 5.52
C ILE A 33 8.89 2.45 4.87
N PRO A 34 8.86 1.36 5.66
CA PRO A 34 8.76 -0.01 5.14
C PRO A 34 7.64 -0.16 4.12
N LEU A 35 7.90 -0.89 3.04
CA LEU A 35 6.97 -1.10 1.93
C LEU A 35 6.82 -2.59 1.64
N ILE A 36 5.57 -3.06 1.70
CA ILE A 36 5.14 -4.37 1.23
C ILE A 36 4.30 -4.14 -0.02
N SER A 37 4.55 -4.88 -1.10
CA SER A 37 3.67 -4.86 -2.27
C SER A 37 2.93 -6.18 -2.40
N VAL A 38 1.65 -6.11 -2.75
CA VAL A 38 0.81 -7.28 -3.02
C VAL A 38 0.28 -7.15 -4.44
N SER A 39 0.59 -8.15 -5.27
CA SER A 39 0.42 -8.03 -6.72
C SER A 39 -0.03 -9.34 -7.35
N GLN A 40 -0.70 -9.28 -8.50
CA GLN A 40 -1.13 -10.47 -9.25
C GLN A 40 -0.04 -11.01 -10.17
N LYS A 41 1.02 -10.22 -10.42
CA LYS A 41 2.25 -10.61 -11.12
C LYS A 41 3.46 -10.26 -10.25
N PRO A 42 4.59 -10.98 -10.36
CA PRO A 42 5.81 -10.62 -9.64
C PRO A 42 6.29 -9.22 -10.03
N ILE A 43 6.66 -8.40 -9.03
CA ILE A 43 7.24 -7.07 -9.24
C ILE A 43 8.41 -6.82 -8.29
N ASP A 44 9.40 -6.04 -8.73
CA ASP A 44 10.51 -5.57 -7.89
C ASP A 44 10.13 -4.25 -7.20
N PHE A 45 9.34 -4.34 -6.13
CA PHE A 45 8.83 -3.17 -5.43
C PHE A 45 8.61 -3.42 -3.93
N GLY A 46 9.58 -3.05 -3.10
CA GLY A 46 9.55 -3.36 -1.66
C GLY A 46 9.64 -4.88 -1.42
N GLU A 47 9.03 -5.36 -0.32
CA GLU A 47 8.84 -6.80 -0.12
C GLU A 47 7.59 -7.27 -0.89
N ASN A 48 7.78 -7.93 -2.02
CA ASN A 48 6.68 -8.35 -2.88
C ASN A 48 6.06 -9.70 -2.48
N ILE A 49 4.74 -9.74 -2.41
CA ILE A 49 3.91 -10.95 -2.27
C ILE A 49 3.05 -11.07 -3.52
N CYS A 50 3.40 -12.00 -4.41
CA CYS A 50 2.62 -12.30 -5.59
C CYS A 50 1.49 -13.29 -5.25
N VAL A 51 0.24 -12.86 -5.42
CA VAL A 51 -0.96 -13.68 -5.14
C VAL A 51 -1.49 -14.42 -6.37
N GLY A 52 -0.88 -14.21 -7.54
CA GLY A 52 -1.34 -14.76 -8.83
C GLY A 52 -2.57 -14.03 -9.39
N ASP A 53 -3.06 -14.47 -10.54
CA ASP A 53 -4.22 -13.88 -11.21
C ASP A 53 -5.53 -14.28 -10.49
N VAL A 54 -5.85 -13.51 -9.45
CA VAL A 54 -7.09 -13.68 -8.66
C VAL A 54 -8.27 -12.89 -9.22
N GLY A 55 -8.05 -12.06 -10.25
CA GLY A 55 -9.06 -11.22 -10.88
C GLY A 55 -9.32 -9.88 -10.15
N THR A 56 -10.10 -9.01 -10.78
CA THR A 56 -10.48 -7.69 -10.25
C THR A 56 -11.81 -7.76 -9.51
N SER A 57 -11.81 -7.45 -8.22
CA SER A 57 -13.03 -7.27 -7.42
C SER A 57 -12.68 -6.57 -6.11
N ASP A 58 -13.65 -5.93 -5.48
CA ASP A 58 -13.50 -5.35 -4.14
C ASP A 58 -13.08 -6.41 -3.12
N HIS A 59 -13.60 -7.64 -3.26
CA HIS A 59 -13.19 -8.77 -2.43
C HIS A 59 -11.67 -9.02 -2.52
N ASN A 60 -11.11 -9.02 -3.73
CA ASN A 60 -9.67 -9.24 -3.93
C ASN A 60 -8.84 -8.05 -3.46
N ILE A 61 -9.35 -6.83 -3.53
CA ILE A 61 -8.70 -5.65 -2.96
C ILE A 61 -8.48 -5.86 -1.44
N TYR A 62 -9.54 -6.20 -0.69
CA TYR A 62 -9.43 -6.48 0.75
C TYR A 62 -8.57 -7.71 1.08
N ARG A 63 -8.62 -8.78 0.27
CA ARG A 63 -7.76 -9.96 0.48
C ARG A 63 -6.29 -9.63 0.27
N GLN A 64 -5.94 -8.83 -0.74
CA GLN A 64 -4.57 -8.38 -0.95
C GLN A 64 -4.08 -7.48 0.20
N MET A 65 -4.92 -6.54 0.66
CA MET A 65 -4.60 -5.74 1.85
C MET A 65 -4.37 -6.62 3.08
N GLN A 66 -5.24 -7.61 3.32
CA GLN A 66 -5.11 -8.55 4.44
C GLN A 66 -3.79 -9.33 4.38
N VAL A 67 -3.39 -9.81 3.20
CA VAL A 67 -2.11 -10.51 3.00
C VAL A 67 -0.92 -9.61 3.35
N GLY A 68 -0.94 -8.35 2.92
CA GLY A 68 0.09 -7.37 3.30
C GLY A 68 0.10 -7.09 4.80
N ALA A 69 -1.08 -6.94 5.41
CA ALA A 69 -1.24 -6.64 6.83
C ALA A 69 -0.70 -7.75 7.73
N LEU A 70 -0.97 -9.02 7.39
CA LEU A 70 -0.46 -10.18 8.11
C LEU A 70 1.06 -10.31 8.03
N LYS A 71 1.70 -9.70 7.03
CA LYS A 71 3.15 -9.70 6.85
C LYS A 71 3.84 -8.51 7.53
N ALA A 72 3.14 -7.39 7.67
CA ALA A 72 3.66 -6.18 8.30
C ALA A 72 4.13 -6.47 9.74
N LYS A 73 5.25 -5.85 10.12
CA LYS A 73 5.86 -5.99 11.46
C LYS A 73 5.72 -4.73 12.31
N THR A 74 5.23 -3.66 11.71
CA THR A 74 4.93 -2.40 12.39
C THR A 74 3.53 -2.44 12.97
N LYS A 75 3.28 -1.56 13.92
CA LYS A 75 2.01 -1.44 14.61
C LYS A 75 0.88 -0.95 13.73
N PHE A 76 1.18 -0.02 12.83
CA PHE A 76 0.21 0.53 11.88
C PHE A 76 0.53 0.12 10.45
N ILE A 77 -0.51 0.12 9.62
CA ILE A 77 -0.42 -0.02 8.17
C ILE A 77 -1.11 1.16 7.49
N CYS A 78 -0.65 1.52 6.30
CA CYS A 78 -1.30 2.50 5.45
C CYS A 78 -1.27 1.99 4.00
N THR A 79 -2.40 2.05 3.31
CA THR A 79 -2.57 1.46 2.00
C THR A 79 -2.18 2.43 0.88
N ALA A 80 -1.63 1.91 -0.21
CA ALA A 80 -1.30 2.66 -1.41
C ALA A 80 -1.80 1.93 -2.66
N GLU A 81 -2.55 2.63 -3.51
CA GLU A 81 -3.16 2.05 -4.72
C GLU A 81 -2.24 2.24 -5.93
N SER A 82 -2.32 1.32 -6.89
CA SER A 82 -1.48 1.32 -8.09
C SER A 82 -1.72 2.47 -9.06
N ASP A 83 -2.81 3.21 -8.88
CA ASP A 83 -3.29 4.29 -9.74
C ASP A 83 -3.42 5.63 -9.01
N CYS A 84 -2.96 5.73 -7.76
CA CYS A 84 -3.12 6.92 -6.93
C CYS A 84 -1.80 7.65 -6.67
N LEU A 85 -1.85 8.99 -6.69
CA LEU A 85 -0.77 9.86 -6.21
C LEU A 85 -1.11 10.34 -4.79
N TYR A 86 -0.09 10.36 -3.93
CA TYR A 86 -0.24 10.75 -2.54
C TYR A 86 0.50 12.07 -2.27
N PRO A 87 -0.08 12.97 -1.44
CA PRO A 87 0.59 14.21 -1.08
C PRO A 87 1.87 13.94 -0.28
N PRO A 88 2.86 14.85 -0.33
CA PRO A 88 4.12 14.69 0.40
C PRO A 88 3.96 14.66 1.92
N THR A 89 2.86 15.21 2.44
CA THR A 89 2.49 15.25 3.87
C THR A 89 0.98 15.02 4.02
N GLY A 90 0.53 14.75 5.23
CA GLY A 90 -0.84 14.42 5.62
C GLY A 90 -1.17 12.92 5.61
N TYR A 91 -0.76 12.19 4.58
CA TYR A 91 -1.19 10.79 4.40
C TYR A 91 -0.30 9.78 5.14
N PHE A 92 1.00 9.75 4.83
CA PHE A 92 1.95 8.79 5.43
C PHE A 92 2.66 9.31 6.69
N ASP A 93 2.38 10.54 7.13
CA ASP A 93 2.88 11.15 8.36
C ASP A 93 1.79 11.39 9.40
N PHE A 94 0.55 10.99 9.11
CA PHE A 94 -0.49 10.88 10.12
C PHE A 94 -0.07 9.89 11.21
N ASN A 95 -0.24 10.30 12.47
CA ASN A 95 0.01 9.45 13.64
C ASN A 95 -1.33 9.11 14.31
N PRO A 96 -1.83 7.88 14.13
CA PRO A 96 -3.10 7.45 14.73
C PRO A 96 -3.12 7.66 16.25
N PRO A 97 -4.12 8.39 16.79
CA PRO A 97 -4.25 8.58 18.24
C PRO A 97 -4.77 7.33 18.97
N ASP A 98 -5.45 6.42 18.28
CA ASP A 98 -5.99 5.16 18.80
C ASP A 98 -5.61 3.99 17.89
N GLU A 99 -5.17 2.90 18.51
CA GLU A 99 -4.71 1.68 17.86
C GLU A 99 -5.86 0.77 17.40
N THR A 100 -7.05 0.99 17.95
CA THR A 100 -8.24 0.16 17.71
C THR A 100 -9.19 0.78 16.69
N THR A 101 -8.94 2.04 16.30
CA THR A 101 -9.75 2.77 15.33
C THR A 101 -9.19 2.62 13.91
N ALA A 102 -10.08 2.36 12.96
CA ALA A 102 -9.77 2.43 11.54
C ALA A 102 -9.99 3.86 11.02
N TYR A 103 -8.95 4.47 10.46
CA TYR A 103 -9.01 5.84 9.94
C TYR A 103 -9.26 5.83 8.44
N HIS A 104 -10.46 6.26 8.02
CA HIS A 104 -10.87 6.26 6.61
C HIS A 104 -11.82 7.43 6.31
N TYR A 105 -11.40 8.35 5.44
CA TYR A 105 -12.13 9.56 4.95
C TYR A 105 -12.62 10.59 5.99
N THR A 106 -12.74 10.24 7.26
CA THR A 106 -13.02 11.17 8.36
C THR A 106 -11.98 10.97 9.44
N ASN A 107 -11.09 11.95 9.61
CA ASN A 107 -10.09 11.99 10.69
C ASN A 107 -10.76 12.39 12.03
N VAL A 108 -11.84 11.71 12.42
CA VAL A 108 -12.46 11.90 13.74
C VAL A 108 -11.68 11.15 14.80
#